data_AF-A0A7W9MYX5-F1
#
_entry.id   AF-A0A7W9MYX5-F1
#
_cell.length_a   1.000
_cell.length_b   1.000
_cell.length_c   1.000
_cell.angle_alpha   90.00
_cell.angle_beta   90.00
_cell.angle_gamma   90.00
#
_symmetry.space_group_name_H-M   'P 1'
#
loop_
_entity.id
_entity.type
_entity.pdbx_description
1 polymer ?
#
loop_
_entity_poly.entity_id
_entity_poly.type
_entity_poly.pdbx_seq_one_letter_code
_entity_poly.pdbx_strand_id
1 'polypeptide(L)' 'MNDTDLHLHARIFRTGTTWYADIDDAGDPLPEDPYWYGLYESQRAAIDAACLRIAALHRTQCNRLSLTPISNSA' A
#
# COMPACT_ATOMS: atom_id res chain seq x y z
N MET A 1 8.35 10.29 18.26
CA MET A 1 8.03 10.11 16.83
C MET A 1 6.57 9.70 16.77
N ASN A 2 5.72 10.42 16.04
CA ASN A 2 4.29 10.10 15.98
C ASN A 2 4.09 8.81 15.15
N ASP A 3 3.67 7.73 15.81
CA ASP A 3 3.41 6.38 15.26
C ASP A 3 2.24 6.30 14.25
N THR A 4 1.77 7.42 13.70
CA THR A 4 0.57 7.46 12.85
C THR A 4 0.85 7.60 11.36
N ASP A 5 2.08 7.88 10.96
CA ASP A 5 2.43 8.08 9.56
C ASP A 5 2.83 6.76 8.89
N LEU A 6 1.83 6.04 8.36
CA LEU A 6 2.06 4.90 7.49
C LEU A 6 2.56 5.42 6.12
N HIS A 7 3.87 5.46 5.93
CA HIS A 7 4.47 5.81 4.64
C HIS A 7 4.30 4.62 3.68
N LEU A 8 3.16 4.57 2.99
CA LEU A 8 2.92 3.59 1.93
C LEU A 8 3.70 4.02 0.68
N HIS A 9 4.66 3.20 0.25
CA HIS A 9 5.31 3.36 -1.05
C HIS A 9 4.82 2.30 -2.03
N ALA A 10 4.73 2.67 -3.31
CA ALA A 10 4.52 1.74 -4.39
C ALA A 10 5.77 1.67 -5.27
N ARG A 11 6.15 0.45 -5.66
CA ARG A 11 7.19 0.18 -6.64
C ARG A 11 6.53 -0.39 -7.88
N ILE A 12 6.86 0.17 -9.05
CA ILE A 12 6.41 -0.31 -10.35
C ILE A 12 7.63 -0.80 -11.12
N PHE A 13 7.59 -2.04 -11.57
CA PHE A 13 8.69 -2.68 -12.28
C PHE A 13 8.15 -3.49 -13.44
N ARG A 14 9.03 -3.76 -14.39
CA ARG A 14 8.73 -4.48 -15.62
C ARG A 14 9.69 -5.65 -15.75
N THR A 15 9.15 -6.84 -15.96
CA THR A 15 9.92 -8.00 -16.40
C THR A 15 9.32 -8.56 -17.69
N GLY A 16 10.14 -8.70 -18.73
CA GLY A 16 9.69 -9.04 -20.08
C GLY A 16 8.70 -8.01 -20.64
N THR A 17 7.50 -8.48 -20.99
CA THR A 17 6.40 -7.65 -21.49
C THR A 17 5.41 -7.24 -20.41
N THR A 18 5.61 -7.68 -19.17
CA THR A 18 4.62 -7.54 -18.11
C THR A 18 5.03 -6.47 -17.11
N TRP A 19 4.05 -5.67 -16.70
CA TRP A 19 4.17 -4.68 -15.64
C TRP A 19 3.58 -5.22 -14.36
N TYR A 20 4.13 -4.75 -13.24
CA TYR A 20 3.76 -5.24 -11.94
C TYR A 20 3.75 -4.07 -10.96
N ALA A 21 2.91 -4.18 -9.94
CA ALA A 21 2.85 -3.24 -8.84
C ALA A 21 3.13 -3.98 -7.53
N ASP A 22 4.03 -3.41 -6.75
CA ASP A 22 4.38 -3.83 -5.40
C ASP A 22 4.09 -2.64 -4.47
N ILE A 23 3.53 -2.90 -3.30
CA ILE A 23 3.12 -1.87 -2.35
C ILE A 23 3.65 -2.28 -0.99
N ASP A 24 4.51 -1.45 -0.42
CA ASP A 24 5.14 -1.69 0.87
C ASP A 24 4.04 -1.89 1.94
N ASP A 25 4.05 -3.07 2.56
CA ASP A 25 3.32 -3.42 3.77
C ASP A 25 4.32 -3.34 4.95
N ALA A 26 3.85 -2.97 6.14
CA ALA A 26 4.66 -2.99 7.37
C ALA A 26 5.34 -4.35 7.66
N GLY A 27 4.85 -5.44 7.07
CA GLY A 27 5.41 -6.79 7.18
C GLY A 27 6.55 -7.12 6.23
N ASP A 28 6.79 -6.35 5.15
CA ASP A 28 7.77 -6.73 4.12
C ASP A 28 8.49 -5.53 3.46
N PRO A 29 9.40 -4.85 4.20
CA PRO A 29 10.15 -3.71 3.67
C PRO A 29 11.31 -4.11 2.73
N LEU A 30 11.56 -5.40 2.52
CA LEU A 30 12.75 -5.88 1.82
C LEU A 30 12.46 -6.16 0.33
N PRO A 31 13.33 -5.72 -0.59
CA PRO A 31 13.17 -5.95 -2.03
C PRO A 31 13.36 -7.42 -2.47
N GLU A 32 13.67 -8.34 -1.55
CA GLU A 32 14.02 -9.72 -1.87
C GLU A 32 12.84 -10.70 -1.89
N ASP A 33 11.71 -10.38 -1.23
CA ASP A 33 10.45 -11.16 -1.30
C ASP A 33 9.24 -10.26 -1.59
N PRO A 34 9.14 -9.70 -2.80
CA PRO A 34 8.10 -8.71 -3.09
C PRO A 34 6.70 -9.32 -3.14
N TYR A 35 5.75 -8.68 -2.45
CA TYR A 35 4.34 -9.03 -2.55
C TYR A 35 3.69 -8.39 -3.78
N TRP A 36 3.69 -9.13 -4.89
CA TRP A 36 3.13 -8.64 -6.15
C TRP A 36 1.61 -8.47 -6.09
N TYR A 37 1.15 -7.22 -6.22
CA TYR A 37 -0.27 -6.87 -6.18
C TYR A 37 -1.03 -7.15 -7.47
N GLY A 38 -0.32 -7.40 -8.57
CA GLY A 38 -0.93 -7.79 -9.85
C GLY A 38 0.02 -7.79 -11.03
N LEU A 39 -0.48 -8.33 -12.14
CA LEU A 39 0.16 -8.38 -13.45
C LEU A 39 -0.64 -7.49 -14.40
N TYR A 40 0.04 -6.60 -15.11
CA TYR A 40 -0.60 -5.56 -15.93
C TYR A 40 0.04 -5.49 -17.32
N GLU A 41 -0.81 -5.23 -18.31
CA GLU A 41 -0.40 -5.12 -19.72
C GLU A 41 0.29 -3.79 -20.04
N SER A 42 0.19 -2.79 -19.16
CA SER A 42 0.83 -1.49 -19.33
C SER A 42 1.27 -0.87 -18.01
N GLN A 43 2.25 0.04 -18.10
CA GLN A 43 2.73 0.81 -16.95
C GLN A 43 1.62 1.63 -16.31
N ARG A 44 0.77 2.26 -17.15
CA ARG A 44 -0.37 3.05 -16.68
C ARG A 44 -1.33 2.19 -15.87
N ALA A 45 -1.68 0.99 -16.37
CA ALA A 45 -2.56 0.07 -15.64
C ALA A 45 -1.97 -0.36 -14.29
N ALA A 46 -0.66 -0.61 -14.22
CA ALA A 46 0.03 -0.92 -12.96
C ALA A 46 0.00 0.26 -11.97
N ILE A 47 0.24 1.48 -12.45
CA ILE A 47 0.19 2.70 -11.63
C ILE A 47 -1.23 2.94 -11.11
N ASP A 48 -2.25 2.85 -11.98
CA ASP A 48 -3.64 3.10 -11.61
C ASP A 48 -4.10 2.09 -10.55
N ALA A 49 -3.71 0.82 -10.70
CA ALA A 49 -3.99 -0.21 -9.71
C ALA A 49 -3.28 0.04 -8.37
N ALA A 50 -2.01 0.46 -8.40
CA ALA A 50 -1.26 0.81 -7.19
C ALA A 50 -1.93 1.98 -6.43
N CYS A 51 -2.31 3.03 -7.15
CA CYS A 51 -3.03 4.19 -6.60
C CYS A 51 -4.36 3.79 -5.96
N LEU A 52 -5.17 2.97 -6.64
CA LEU A 52 -6.44 2.46 -6.11
C LEU A 52 -6.23 1.67 -4.81
N ARG A 53 -5.17 0.85 -4.76
CA ARG A 53 -4.87 0.03 -3.59
C ARG A 53 -4.39 0.85 -2.40
N ILE A 54 -3.52 1.84 -2.62
CA ILE A 54 -3.10 2.79 -1.58
C ILE A 54 -4.31 3.56 -1.05
N ALA A 55 -5.19 4.05 -1.93
CA ALA A 55 -6.41 4.75 -1.52
C ALA A 55 -7.32 3.86 -0.64
N ALA A 56 -7.45 2.58 -0.98
CA ALA A 56 -8.19 1.61 -0.17
C ALA A 56 -7.54 1.37 1.21
N LEU A 57 -6.20 1.26 1.27
CA LEU A 57 -5.46 1.12 2.53
C LEU A 57 -5.64 2.34 3.43
N HIS A 58 -5.46 3.54 2.89
CA HIS A 58 -5.72 4.80 3.61
C HIS A 58 -7.15 4.86 4.14
N ARG A 59 -8.14 4.50 3.32
CA ARG A 59 -9.55 4.50 3.77
C ARG A 59 -9.79 3.53 4.93
N THR A 60 -9.23 2.31 4.86
CA THR A 60 -9.31 1.33 5.95
C THR A 60 -8.63 1.84 7.23
N GLN A 61 -7.46 2.48 7.11
CA GLN A 61 -6.75 3.05 8.25
C GLN A 61 -7.54 4.20 8.90
N CYS A 62 -8.05 5.14 8.11
CA CYS A 62 -8.91 6.23 8.61
C CYS A 62 -10.16 5.68 9.31
N ASN A 63 -10.79 4.63 8.75
CA ASN A 63 -11.93 3.99 9.37
C ASN A 63 -11.56 3.35 10.73
N ARG A 64 -10.43 2.62 10.80
CA ARG A 64 -9.93 2.05 12.07
C ARG A 64 -9.72 3.13 13.13
N LEU A 65 -9.07 4.24 12.77
CA LEU A 65 -8.82 5.36 13.68
C LEU A 65 -10.12 6.05 14.14
N SER A 66 -11.13 6.11 13.27
CA SER A 66 -12.45 6.65 13.62
C SER A 66 -13.26 5.75 14.56
N LEU A 67 -12.93 4.45 14.61
CA LEU A 67 -13.63 3.45 15.42
C LEU A 67 -12.95 3.18 16.77
N THR A 68 -11.69 3.61 16.96
CA THR A 68 -11.04 3.56 18.28
C THR A 68 -11.66 4.62 19.21
N PRO A 69 -12.38 4.23 20.28
CA PRO A 69 -12.89 5.20 21.24
C PRO A 69 -11.70 5.85 21.95
N ILE A 70 -11.72 7.17 22.06
CA ILE A 70 -10.81 7.89 22.95
C ILE A 70 -11.14 7.42 24.36
N SER A 71 -10.37 6.48 24.90
CA SER A 71 -10.51 6.04 26.27
C SER A 71 -9.99 7.16 27.17
N ASN A 72 -10.87 8.10 27.52
CA ASN A 72 -10.62 9.03 28.61
C ASN A 72 -10.59 8.21 29.89
N SER A 73 -9.38 7.94 30.39
CA SER A 73 -9.20 7.48 31.77
C SER A 73 -9.37 8.69 32.68
N ALA A 74 -10.30 8.55 33.64
CA ALA A 74 -10.69 9.53 34.64
C ALA A 74 -9.57 9.85 35.64
#